data_AF-A0A545V3L5-F1
#
_entry.id   AF-A0A545V3L5-F1
#
_cell.length_a   1.000
_cell.length_b   1.000
_cell.length_c   1.000
_cell.angle_alpha   90.00
_cell.angle_beta   90.00
_cell.angle_gamma   90.00
#
_symmetry.space_group_name_H-M   'P 1'
#
loop_
_entity.id
_entity.type
_entity.pdbx_description
1 polymer ?
#
loop_
_entity_poly.entity_id
_entity_poly.type
_entity_poly.pdbx_seq_one_letter_code
_entity_poly.pdbx_strand_id
1 'polypeptide(L)'
;MSLIGTFVFGTACLLTTSFFNYSPYMAQISAPTAPWADAPIPLVATPQHLTGKTDLFTAGATHMALVHNAMIRGFNSIYQQAPYIDEQLAPDFVRYALTWTSFVTSHHHDEEDNLFGKVAALLGGDETVWAETREEHESFIDGVAQLQTYLGGLSRPASELSAGELLRLLDGLRAPLGHHLHSEVQTIAALAGHPGAPAEGSDAAAAAALVFKTWGKKTVTRAGVLDVVPFFLLNLDRTFEGGRWAHWPPMPAPVRWVLANVVGTYHGTWWRFASCGSDGSPRQLLALQRAAAAAAATSKEATQVPAHHHQSATTSAGENPAGRADEL
;
A
#
# COMPACT_ATOMS: atom_id res chain seq x y z
N MET A 1 1.69 26.94 -39.97
CA MET A 1 2.16 25.76 -39.21
C MET A 1 1.55 24.52 -39.84
N SER A 2 2.34 23.47 -40.08
CA SER A 2 1.83 22.20 -40.63
C SER A 2 0.91 21.50 -39.63
N LEU A 3 -0.13 20.81 -40.09
CA LEU A 3 -1.02 19.98 -39.28
C LEU A 3 -0.24 19.01 -38.37
N ILE A 4 0.88 18.47 -38.88
CA ILE A 4 1.79 17.60 -38.12
C ILE A 4 2.45 18.37 -36.97
N GLY A 5 2.89 19.61 -37.21
CA GLY A 5 3.50 20.46 -36.18
C GLY A 5 2.54 20.85 -35.07
N THR A 6 1.29 21.16 -35.42
CA THR A 6 0.23 21.47 -34.43
C THR A 6 -0.13 20.23 -33.59
N PHE A 7 -0.23 19.06 -34.22
CA PHE A 7 -0.54 17.79 -33.52
C PHE A 7 0.58 17.36 -32.57
N VAL A 8 1.85 17.45 -33.01
CA VAL A 8 3.02 17.14 -32.17
C VAL A 8 3.10 18.10 -30.97
N PHE A 9 2.91 19.40 -31.20
CA PHE A 9 2.94 20.39 -30.12
C PHE A 9 1.78 20.20 -29.13
N GLY A 10 0.56 19.96 -29.62
CA GLY A 10 -0.60 19.69 -28.77
C GLY A 10 -0.42 18.44 -27.89
N THR A 11 0.11 17.37 -28.47
CA THR A 11 0.43 16.13 -27.73
C THR A 11 1.50 16.37 -26.66
N ALA A 12 2.56 17.11 -26.99
CA ALA A 12 3.61 17.45 -26.04
C ALA A 12 3.08 18.29 -24.86
N CYS A 13 2.20 19.26 -25.12
CA CYS A 13 1.57 20.06 -24.08
C CYS A 13 0.67 19.22 -23.15
N LEU A 14 -0.11 18.28 -23.71
CA LEU A 14 -0.96 17.38 -22.91
C LEU A 14 -0.13 16.43 -22.04
N LEU A 15 0.93 15.83 -22.58
CA LEU A 15 1.83 14.95 -21.83
C LEU A 15 2.54 15.72 -20.70
N THR A 16 3.01 16.93 -20.98
CA THR A 16 3.66 17.80 -19.99
C THR A 16 2.69 18.18 -18.88
N THR A 17 1.49 18.63 -19.24
CA THR A 17 0.43 19.00 -18.28
C THR A 17 0.01 17.81 -17.44
N SER A 18 -0.10 16.62 -18.06
CA SER A 18 -0.42 15.38 -17.34
C SER A 18 0.66 15.05 -16.30
N PHE A 19 1.94 15.10 -16.69
CA PHE A 19 3.05 14.86 -15.77
C PHE A 19 3.04 15.83 -14.58
N PHE A 20 2.87 17.13 -14.82
CA PHE A 20 2.86 18.11 -13.73
C PHE A 20 1.69 17.96 -12.76
N ASN A 21 0.53 17.47 -13.23
CA ASN A 21 -0.66 17.32 -12.39
C ASN A 21 -0.79 15.95 -11.72
N TYR A 22 -0.25 14.90 -12.33
CA TYR A 22 -0.51 13.51 -11.92
C TYR A 22 0.74 12.70 -11.59
N SER A 23 1.94 13.19 -11.88
CA SER A 23 3.15 12.43 -11.53
C SER A 23 3.29 12.29 -10.00
N PRO A 24 3.60 11.08 -9.50
CA PRO A 24 4.03 10.88 -8.12
C PRO A 24 5.23 11.74 -7.69
N TYR A 25 6.02 12.24 -8.65
CA TYR A 25 7.12 13.18 -8.38
C TYR A 25 6.63 14.54 -7.90
N MET A 26 5.47 14.98 -8.38
CA MET A 26 4.90 16.30 -8.06
C MET A 26 4.04 16.28 -6.79
N ALA A 27 3.77 15.09 -6.25
CA ALA A 27 2.97 14.94 -5.06
C ALA A 27 3.65 15.59 -3.85
N GLN A 28 2.94 16.50 -3.18
CA GLN A 28 3.36 16.99 -1.88
C GLN A 28 3.20 15.87 -0.86
N ILE A 29 4.31 15.40 -0.30
CA ILE A 29 4.34 14.35 0.73
C ILE A 29 4.86 14.92 2.05
N SER A 30 4.41 14.35 3.15
CA SER A 30 4.91 14.63 4.50
C SER A 30 5.23 13.31 5.18
N ALA A 31 6.18 13.32 6.12
CA ALA A 31 6.50 12.12 6.89
C ALA A 31 5.31 11.68 7.77
N PRO A 32 5.15 10.37 8.06
CA PRO A 32 4.10 9.89 8.95
C PRO A 32 4.17 10.51 10.35
N THR A 33 3.03 10.91 10.92
CA THR A 33 2.93 11.49 12.28
C THR A 33 2.23 10.58 13.30
N ALA A 34 1.78 9.40 12.86
CA ALA A 34 1.03 8.39 13.61
C ALA A 34 1.49 6.99 13.14
N PRO A 35 0.98 5.86 13.69
CA PRO A 35 1.29 4.54 13.16
C PRO A 35 1.08 4.51 11.65
N TRP A 36 2.14 4.17 10.92
CA TRP A 36 2.15 4.14 9.45
C TRP A 36 1.65 2.77 8.97
N ALA A 37 1.81 2.45 7.68
CA ALA A 37 1.34 1.21 7.05
C ALA A 37 2.06 -0.08 7.53
N ASP A 38 2.41 -0.18 8.82
CA ASP A 38 3.03 -1.32 9.51
C ASP A 38 2.00 -2.22 10.23
N ALA A 39 0.73 -1.81 10.20
CA ALA A 39 -0.39 -2.53 10.78
C ALA A 39 -1.60 -2.44 9.82
N PRO A 40 -2.50 -3.42 9.80
CA PRO A 40 -2.65 -4.47 10.81
C PRO A 40 -1.88 -5.78 10.57
N ILE A 41 -1.26 -5.98 9.40
CA ILE A 41 -0.34 -7.10 9.15
C ILE A 41 1.09 -6.61 9.40
N PRO A 42 1.88 -7.26 10.28
CA PRO A 42 3.26 -6.88 10.51
C PRO A 42 4.12 -7.17 9.27
N LEU A 43 5.21 -6.42 9.09
CA LEU A 43 6.17 -6.69 8.03
C LEU A 43 6.98 -7.96 8.32
N VAL A 44 7.38 -8.64 7.25
CA VAL A 44 8.28 -9.79 7.28
C VAL A 44 9.72 -9.28 7.39
N ALA A 45 10.41 -9.63 8.48
CA ALA A 45 11.85 -9.38 8.59
C ALA A 45 12.62 -10.21 7.55
N THR A 46 13.63 -9.63 6.91
CA THR A 46 14.35 -10.34 5.86
C THR A 46 15.30 -11.40 6.44
N PRO A 47 15.37 -12.61 5.87
CA PRO A 47 16.30 -13.64 6.32
C PRO A 47 17.78 -13.19 6.33
N GLN A 48 18.21 -12.38 5.35
CA GLN A 48 19.56 -11.80 5.35
C GLN A 48 19.78 -10.80 6.50
N HIS A 49 18.75 -10.08 6.94
CA HIS A 49 18.80 -9.25 8.14
C HIS A 49 18.92 -10.07 9.41
N LEU A 50 18.09 -11.10 9.56
CA LEU A 50 18.05 -11.93 10.76
C LEU A 50 19.32 -12.79 10.93
N THR A 51 19.87 -13.32 9.84
CA THR A 51 20.91 -14.35 9.92
C THR A 51 22.30 -13.89 9.47
N GLY A 52 22.39 -12.81 8.70
CA GLY A 52 23.63 -12.38 8.04
C GLY A 52 24.13 -13.32 6.92
N LYS A 53 23.42 -14.42 6.63
CA LYS A 53 23.78 -15.36 5.56
C LYS A 53 23.45 -14.77 4.19
N THR A 54 24.13 -15.25 3.16
CA THR A 54 23.95 -14.82 1.76
C THR A 54 23.80 -15.99 0.80
N ASP A 55 23.56 -17.19 1.31
CA ASP A 55 23.33 -18.37 0.48
C ASP A 55 22.10 -18.19 -0.41
N LEU A 56 22.00 -19.04 -1.43
CA LEU A 56 20.98 -18.98 -2.47
C LEU A 56 19.56 -18.81 -1.91
N PHE A 57 19.20 -19.62 -0.91
CA PHE A 57 17.84 -19.69 -0.39
C PHE A 57 17.57 -18.60 0.63
N THR A 58 18.56 -18.20 1.45
CA THR A 58 18.45 -16.99 2.28
C THR A 58 18.26 -15.73 1.43
N ALA A 59 19.00 -15.61 0.32
CA ALA A 59 18.85 -14.50 -0.61
C ALA A 59 17.48 -14.55 -1.31
N GLY A 60 17.07 -15.71 -1.82
CA GLY A 60 15.75 -15.91 -2.44
C GLY A 60 14.59 -15.55 -1.50
N ALA A 61 14.63 -16.04 -0.26
CA ALA A 61 13.64 -15.72 0.76
C ALA A 61 13.63 -14.22 1.13
N THR A 62 14.79 -13.56 1.08
CA THR A 62 14.87 -12.10 1.26
C THR A 62 14.23 -11.33 0.12
N HIS A 63 14.43 -11.77 -1.13
CA HIS A 63 13.70 -11.22 -2.27
C HIS A 63 12.18 -11.38 -2.07
N MET A 64 11.73 -12.54 -1.60
CA MET A 64 10.33 -12.80 -1.34
C MET A 64 9.76 -11.88 -0.25
N ALA A 65 10.44 -11.78 0.90
CA ALA A 65 10.06 -10.90 1.99
C ALA A 65 9.90 -9.43 1.56
N LEU A 66 10.77 -8.94 0.67
CA LEU A 66 10.68 -7.56 0.16
C LEU A 66 9.49 -7.33 -0.77
N VAL A 67 9.14 -8.32 -1.60
CA VAL A 67 7.91 -8.29 -2.41
C VAL A 67 6.68 -8.33 -1.50
N HIS A 68 6.67 -9.25 -0.53
CA HIS A 68 5.59 -9.40 0.45
C HIS A 68 5.39 -8.13 1.26
N ASN A 69 6.47 -7.47 1.67
CA ASN A 69 6.38 -6.21 2.41
C ASN A 69 5.72 -5.09 1.59
N ALA A 70 5.91 -5.04 0.26
CA ALA A 70 5.17 -4.11 -0.58
C ALA A 70 3.65 -4.44 -0.63
N MET A 71 3.29 -5.72 -0.63
CA MET A 71 1.87 -6.15 -0.53
C MET A 71 1.27 -5.83 0.83
N ILE A 72 2.00 -6.10 1.92
CA ILE A 72 1.58 -5.80 3.29
C ILE A 72 1.38 -4.30 3.45
N ARG A 73 2.33 -3.48 2.98
CA ARG A 73 2.19 -2.01 2.96
C ARG A 73 0.96 -1.55 2.18
N GLY A 74 0.71 -2.18 1.02
CA GLY A 74 -0.51 -1.98 0.25
C GLY A 74 -1.78 -2.28 1.06
N PHE A 75 -1.88 -3.49 1.61
CA PHE A 75 -3.01 -3.92 2.44
C PHE A 75 -3.23 -2.98 3.63
N ASN A 76 -2.17 -2.70 4.38
CA ASN A 76 -2.19 -1.86 5.57
C ASN A 76 -2.63 -0.43 5.24
N SER A 77 -2.15 0.12 4.13
CA SER A 77 -2.55 1.47 3.68
C SER A 77 -4.03 1.52 3.28
N ILE A 78 -4.58 0.46 2.66
CA ILE A 78 -6.00 0.34 2.32
C ILE A 78 -6.82 0.26 3.62
N TYR A 79 -6.44 -0.66 4.51
CA TYR A 79 -7.13 -0.92 5.78
C TYR A 79 -7.24 0.35 6.63
N GLN A 80 -6.14 1.07 6.83
CA GLN A 80 -6.12 2.26 7.67
C GLN A 80 -6.91 3.42 7.06
N GLN A 81 -6.89 3.57 5.73
CA GLN A 81 -7.55 4.68 5.06
C GLN A 81 -9.04 4.46 4.85
N ALA A 82 -9.51 3.21 4.76
CA ALA A 82 -10.90 2.84 4.47
C ALA A 82 -11.96 3.62 5.29
N PRO A 83 -11.82 3.82 6.62
CA PRO A 83 -12.81 4.58 7.40
C PRO A 83 -12.95 6.07 7.03
N TYR A 84 -11.95 6.63 6.34
CA TYR A 84 -11.80 8.07 6.10
C TYR A 84 -11.96 8.43 4.63
N ILE A 85 -12.39 7.48 3.78
CA ILE A 85 -12.61 7.72 2.36
C ILE A 85 -13.95 8.43 2.17
N ASP A 86 -13.88 9.69 1.75
CA ASP A 86 -15.04 10.48 1.33
C ASP A 86 -15.41 10.24 -0.15
N GLU A 87 -16.52 10.82 -0.59
CA GLU A 87 -17.03 10.71 -1.96
C GLU A 87 -16.01 11.18 -3.04
N GLN A 88 -15.17 12.16 -2.71
CA GLN A 88 -14.12 12.67 -3.63
C GLN A 88 -12.94 11.70 -3.71
N LEU A 89 -12.67 10.98 -2.63
CA LEU A 89 -11.57 10.03 -2.54
C LEU A 89 -11.91 8.66 -3.15
N ALA A 90 -13.16 8.23 -3.04
CA ALA A 90 -13.59 6.87 -3.31
C ALA A 90 -13.24 6.33 -4.72
N PRO A 91 -13.43 7.06 -5.83
CA PRO A 91 -13.14 6.50 -7.16
C PRO A 91 -11.68 6.08 -7.35
N ASP A 92 -10.74 6.94 -6.94
CA ASP A 92 -9.31 6.63 -7.04
C ASP A 92 -8.88 5.59 -6.00
N PHE A 93 -9.48 5.61 -4.81
CA PHE A 93 -9.18 4.65 -3.75
C PHE A 93 -9.58 3.22 -4.13
N VAL A 94 -10.76 3.06 -4.74
CA VAL A 94 -11.22 1.77 -5.25
C VAL A 94 -10.27 1.22 -6.32
N ARG A 95 -9.76 2.08 -7.21
CA ARG A 95 -8.77 1.66 -8.21
C ARG A 95 -7.44 1.26 -7.58
N TYR A 96 -6.95 2.02 -6.61
CA TYR A 96 -5.76 1.66 -5.84
C TYR A 96 -5.90 0.29 -5.14
N ALA A 97 -7.05 0.04 -4.51
CA ALA A 97 -7.35 -1.24 -3.86
C ALA A 97 -7.50 -2.40 -4.85
N LEU A 98 -8.09 -2.18 -6.03
CA LEU A 98 -8.14 -3.18 -7.11
C LEU A 98 -6.75 -3.49 -7.67
N THR A 99 -5.85 -2.50 -7.77
CA THR A 99 -4.46 -2.77 -8.16
C THR A 99 -3.76 -3.67 -7.13
N TRP A 100 -4.05 -3.50 -5.84
CA TRP A 100 -3.55 -4.41 -4.81
C TRP A 100 -4.05 -5.84 -5.02
N THR A 101 -5.36 -6.04 -5.28
CA THR A 101 -5.88 -7.40 -5.55
C THR A 101 -5.22 -8.02 -6.79
N SER A 102 -5.01 -7.24 -7.85
CA SER A 102 -4.31 -7.71 -9.05
C SER A 102 -2.86 -8.09 -8.76
N PHE A 103 -2.17 -7.32 -7.90
CA PHE A 103 -0.79 -7.61 -7.52
C PHE A 103 -0.69 -8.93 -6.75
N VAL A 104 -1.53 -9.14 -5.73
CA VAL A 104 -1.55 -10.39 -4.96
C VAL A 104 -1.88 -11.59 -5.85
N THR A 105 -2.95 -11.51 -6.65
CA THR A 105 -3.37 -12.60 -7.53
C THR A 105 -2.31 -12.95 -8.59
N SER A 106 -1.66 -11.93 -9.18
CA SER A 106 -0.61 -12.17 -10.19
C SER A 106 0.67 -12.74 -9.61
N HIS A 107 1.04 -12.35 -8.40
CA HIS A 107 2.18 -12.91 -7.66
C HIS A 107 1.96 -14.38 -7.37
N HIS A 108 0.82 -14.71 -6.74
CA HIS A 108 0.38 -16.08 -6.49
C HIS A 108 0.44 -16.97 -7.74
N HIS A 109 -0.17 -16.54 -8.86
CA HIS A 109 -0.13 -17.33 -10.09
C HIS A 109 1.30 -17.50 -10.63
N ASP A 110 2.16 -16.49 -10.54
CA ASP A 110 3.54 -16.60 -11.02
C ASP A 110 4.38 -17.55 -10.15
N GLU A 111 4.07 -17.69 -8.87
CA GLU A 111 4.68 -18.69 -7.98
C GLU A 111 4.30 -20.10 -8.40
N GLU A 112 2.99 -20.35 -8.52
CA GLU A 112 2.42 -21.63 -8.93
C GLU A 112 2.91 -22.06 -10.32
N ASP A 113 2.83 -21.16 -11.30
CA ASP A 113 3.15 -21.46 -12.68
C ASP A 113 4.66 -21.54 -12.95
N ASN A 114 5.50 -20.91 -12.11
CA ASN A 114 6.91 -20.71 -12.45
C ASN A 114 7.92 -20.90 -11.33
N LEU A 115 7.64 -20.52 -10.09
CA LEU A 115 8.61 -20.60 -9.00
C LEU A 115 8.69 -22.02 -8.46
N PHE A 116 7.54 -22.55 -8.01
CA PHE A 116 7.48 -23.80 -7.24
C PHE A 116 8.08 -24.97 -8.01
N GLY A 117 7.63 -25.20 -9.25
CA GLY A 117 8.16 -26.28 -10.08
C GLY A 117 9.65 -26.13 -10.42
N LYS A 118 10.16 -24.90 -10.57
CA LYS A 118 11.60 -24.69 -10.82
C LYS A 118 12.46 -24.97 -9.61
N VAL A 119 11.98 -24.62 -8.42
CA VAL A 119 12.68 -24.91 -7.18
C VAL A 119 12.58 -26.40 -6.85
N ALA A 120 11.42 -27.03 -7.02
CA ALA A 120 11.29 -28.48 -6.87
C ALA A 120 12.25 -29.24 -7.79
N ALA A 121 12.33 -28.84 -9.07
CA ALA A 121 13.29 -29.40 -10.02
C ALA A 121 14.75 -29.21 -9.58
N LEU A 122 15.09 -28.04 -9.02
CA LEU A 122 16.41 -27.77 -8.45
C LEU A 122 16.74 -28.72 -7.29
N LEU A 123 15.73 -29.06 -6.49
CA LEU A 123 15.84 -29.91 -5.32
C LEU A 123 15.68 -31.41 -5.64
N GLY A 124 15.87 -31.82 -6.89
CA GLY A 124 15.79 -33.21 -7.31
C GLY A 124 14.38 -33.71 -7.61
N GLY A 125 13.44 -32.79 -7.87
CA GLY A 125 12.03 -33.10 -8.14
C GLY A 125 11.17 -33.26 -6.88
N ASP A 126 11.64 -32.78 -5.73
CA ASP A 126 10.87 -32.84 -4.49
C ASP A 126 9.80 -31.74 -4.47
N GLU A 127 8.57 -32.10 -4.84
CA GLU A 127 7.40 -31.22 -4.79
C GLU A 127 6.82 -31.09 -3.37
N THR A 128 7.21 -31.97 -2.43
CA THR A 128 6.62 -31.97 -1.08
C THR A 128 7.01 -30.75 -0.26
N VAL A 129 8.10 -30.07 -0.64
CA VAL A 129 8.56 -28.82 -0.03
C VAL A 129 7.54 -27.67 -0.13
N TRP A 130 6.56 -27.77 -1.03
CA TRP A 130 5.52 -26.75 -1.27
C TRP A 130 4.13 -27.14 -0.75
N ALA A 131 3.98 -28.28 -0.08
CA ALA A 131 2.66 -28.77 0.33
C ALA A 131 1.91 -27.74 1.21
N GLU A 132 2.56 -27.25 2.26
CA GLU A 132 1.97 -26.27 3.18
C GLU A 132 1.71 -24.92 2.48
N THR A 133 2.65 -24.43 1.68
CA THR A 133 2.49 -23.17 0.93
C THR A 133 1.30 -23.20 -0.04
N ARG A 134 1.02 -24.34 -0.67
CA ARG A 134 -0.15 -24.51 -1.55
C ARG A 134 -1.46 -24.50 -0.75
N GLU A 135 -1.50 -25.16 0.41
CA GLU A 135 -2.67 -25.10 1.31
C GLU A 135 -2.90 -23.67 1.83
N GLU A 136 -1.83 -22.95 2.13
CA GLU A 136 -1.89 -21.54 2.52
C GLU A 136 -2.45 -20.65 1.40
N HIS A 137 -2.04 -20.86 0.14
CA HIS A 137 -2.59 -20.18 -1.03
C HIS A 137 -4.10 -20.33 -1.13
N GLU A 138 -4.59 -21.56 -1.02
CA GLU A 138 -6.03 -21.87 -1.04
C GLU A 138 -6.78 -21.15 0.10
N SER A 139 -6.13 -20.92 1.24
CA SER A 139 -6.76 -20.34 2.42
C SER A 139 -7.13 -18.85 2.31
N PHE A 140 -6.50 -18.07 1.41
CA PHE A 140 -6.79 -16.64 1.25
C PHE A 140 -7.27 -16.22 -0.15
N ILE A 141 -7.03 -17.03 -1.19
CA ILE A 141 -7.28 -16.60 -2.58
C ILE A 141 -8.77 -16.30 -2.86
N ASP A 142 -9.68 -17.10 -2.30
CA ASP A 142 -11.12 -16.88 -2.40
C ASP A 142 -11.54 -15.54 -1.79
N GLY A 143 -10.90 -15.17 -0.69
CA GLY A 143 -11.14 -13.90 -0.05
C GLY A 143 -10.64 -12.71 -0.89
N VAL A 144 -9.48 -12.84 -1.54
CA VAL A 144 -8.98 -11.83 -2.49
C VAL A 144 -9.94 -11.67 -3.67
N ALA A 145 -10.47 -12.79 -4.19
CA ALA A 145 -11.47 -12.78 -5.26
C ALA A 145 -12.80 -12.13 -4.84
N GLN A 146 -13.24 -12.33 -3.59
CA GLN A 146 -14.42 -11.65 -3.03
C GLN A 146 -14.20 -10.13 -2.93
N LEU A 147 -13.03 -9.70 -2.43
CA LEU A 147 -12.68 -8.29 -2.36
C LEU A 147 -12.64 -7.64 -3.75
N GLN A 148 -12.00 -8.31 -4.71
CA GLN A 148 -11.94 -7.86 -6.10
C GLN A 148 -13.35 -7.75 -6.71
N THR A 149 -14.22 -8.72 -6.44
CA THR A 149 -15.61 -8.72 -6.91
C THR A 149 -16.41 -7.57 -6.32
N TYR A 150 -16.29 -7.35 -5.01
CA TYR A 150 -16.96 -6.23 -4.33
C TYR A 150 -16.54 -4.88 -4.93
N LEU A 151 -15.23 -4.62 -4.99
CA LEU A 151 -14.68 -3.36 -5.51
C LEU A 151 -14.97 -3.17 -7.01
N GLY A 152 -14.88 -4.25 -7.80
CA GLY A 152 -15.14 -4.23 -9.24
C GLY A 152 -16.61 -4.05 -9.60
N GLY A 153 -17.52 -4.42 -8.70
CA GLY A 153 -18.97 -4.24 -8.87
C GLY A 153 -19.48 -2.82 -8.60
N LEU A 154 -18.67 -1.95 -8.00
CA LEU A 154 -19.05 -0.56 -7.69
C LEU A 154 -19.12 0.27 -8.97
N SER A 155 -20.33 0.57 -9.43
CA SER A 155 -20.56 1.41 -10.61
C SER A 155 -20.43 2.89 -10.27
N ARG A 156 -20.72 3.26 -9.01
CA ARG A 156 -20.57 4.62 -8.47
C ARG A 156 -19.86 4.58 -7.11
N PRO A 157 -18.52 4.40 -7.10
CA PRO A 157 -17.74 4.30 -5.86
C PRO A 157 -18.01 5.41 -4.84
N ALA A 158 -18.23 6.65 -5.30
CA ALA A 158 -18.52 7.79 -4.44
C ALA A 158 -19.70 7.57 -3.48
N SER A 159 -20.75 6.88 -3.92
CA SER A 159 -21.95 6.63 -3.13
C SER A 159 -22.12 5.17 -2.68
N GLU A 160 -21.36 4.25 -3.28
CA GLU A 160 -21.55 2.80 -3.12
C GLU A 160 -20.45 2.14 -2.26
N LEU A 161 -19.28 2.77 -2.13
CA LEU A 161 -18.22 2.26 -1.27
C LEU A 161 -18.64 2.31 0.19
N SER A 162 -18.66 1.15 0.84
CA SER A 162 -18.94 1.00 2.27
C SER A 162 -17.64 0.66 2.98
N ALA A 163 -17.19 1.55 3.86
CA ALA A 163 -16.03 1.31 4.70
C ALA A 163 -16.21 0.05 5.56
N GLY A 164 -17.43 -0.18 6.09
CA GLY A 164 -17.73 -1.35 6.90
C GLY A 164 -17.63 -2.67 6.12
N GLU A 165 -18.14 -2.70 4.89
CA GLU A 165 -18.05 -3.91 4.05
C GLU A 165 -16.61 -4.18 3.59
N LEU A 166 -15.89 -3.12 3.19
CA LEU A 166 -14.48 -3.23 2.83
C LEU A 166 -13.64 -3.77 4.00
N LEU A 167 -13.83 -3.24 5.21
CA LEU A 167 -13.12 -3.72 6.39
C LEU A 167 -13.51 -5.15 6.75
N ARG A 168 -14.80 -5.51 6.68
CA ARG A 168 -15.26 -6.89 6.90
C ARG A 168 -14.56 -7.88 5.95
N LEU A 169 -14.45 -7.52 4.67
CA LEU A 169 -13.72 -8.32 3.68
C LEU A 169 -12.24 -8.42 4.07
N LEU A 170 -11.55 -7.29 4.27
CA LEU A 170 -10.13 -7.26 4.63
C LEU A 170 -9.82 -8.03 5.92
N ASP A 171 -10.65 -7.92 6.96
CA ASP A 171 -10.49 -8.64 8.22
C ASP A 171 -10.56 -10.17 8.01
N GLY A 172 -11.40 -10.65 7.09
CA GLY A 172 -11.46 -12.06 6.71
C GLY A 172 -10.19 -12.58 6.03
N LEU A 173 -9.46 -11.72 5.33
CA LEU A 173 -8.20 -12.06 4.63
C LEU A 173 -6.98 -11.95 5.54
N ARG A 174 -7.06 -11.06 6.53
CA ARG A 174 -5.90 -10.55 7.27
C ARG A 174 -5.02 -11.66 7.85
N ALA A 175 -5.64 -12.59 8.57
CA ALA A 175 -4.92 -13.66 9.24
C ALA A 175 -4.32 -14.68 8.26
N PRO A 176 -5.08 -15.29 7.32
CA PRO A 176 -4.51 -16.27 6.39
C PRO A 176 -3.47 -15.65 5.44
N LEU A 177 -3.73 -14.45 4.91
CA LEU A 177 -2.73 -13.73 4.09
C LEU A 177 -1.47 -13.42 4.90
N GLY A 178 -1.63 -12.88 6.11
CA GLY A 178 -0.50 -12.57 6.97
C GLY A 178 0.34 -13.80 7.31
N HIS A 179 -0.31 -14.93 7.60
CA HIS A 179 0.37 -16.20 7.86
C HIS A 179 1.17 -16.66 6.64
N HIS A 180 0.54 -16.75 5.48
CA HIS A 180 1.18 -17.17 4.23
C HIS A 180 2.42 -16.33 3.90
N LEU A 181 2.28 -15.00 3.89
CA LEU A 181 3.37 -14.09 3.51
C LEU A 181 4.60 -14.22 4.43
N HIS A 182 4.42 -14.67 5.68
CA HIS A 182 5.53 -14.96 6.60
C HIS A 182 6.05 -16.39 6.45
N SER A 183 5.13 -17.36 6.36
CA SER A 183 5.43 -18.80 6.32
C SER A 183 6.24 -19.15 5.09
N GLU A 184 5.83 -18.69 3.90
CA GLU A 184 6.54 -18.98 2.66
C GLU A 184 8.00 -18.49 2.68
N VAL A 185 8.25 -17.31 3.27
CA VAL A 185 9.62 -16.79 3.44
C VAL A 185 10.46 -17.72 4.32
N GLN A 186 9.86 -18.28 5.37
CA GLN A 186 10.54 -19.26 6.23
C GLN A 186 10.78 -20.58 5.50
N THR A 187 9.79 -21.08 4.75
CA THR A 187 9.90 -22.28 3.92
C THR A 187 11.03 -22.14 2.91
N ILE A 188 11.06 -21.05 2.13
CA ILE A 188 12.13 -20.80 1.15
C ILE A 188 13.50 -20.76 1.85
N ALA A 189 13.62 -20.07 2.98
CA ALA A 189 14.89 -20.00 3.72
C ALA A 189 15.35 -21.38 4.23
N ALA A 190 14.42 -22.23 4.66
CA ALA A 190 14.71 -23.58 5.15
C ALA A 190 15.24 -24.52 4.06
N LEU A 191 14.96 -24.25 2.78
CA LEU A 191 15.47 -25.05 1.65
C LEU A 191 17.00 -25.06 1.57
N ALA A 192 17.69 -24.12 2.21
CA ALA A 192 19.15 -24.18 2.37
C ALA A 192 19.63 -25.47 3.06
N GLY A 193 18.81 -26.08 3.91
CA GLY A 193 19.08 -27.35 4.57
C GLY A 193 18.65 -28.60 3.80
N HIS A 194 18.01 -28.44 2.64
CA HIS A 194 17.52 -29.57 1.85
C HIS A 194 18.69 -30.39 1.27
N PRO A 195 18.66 -31.73 1.29
CA PRO A 195 19.75 -32.55 0.74
C PRO A 195 20.04 -32.31 -0.76
N GLY A 196 19.02 -31.91 -1.52
CA GLY A 196 19.13 -31.52 -2.92
C GLY A 196 19.52 -30.05 -3.15
N ALA A 197 19.74 -29.26 -2.10
CA ALA A 197 20.16 -27.87 -2.24
C ALA A 197 21.54 -27.78 -2.90
N PRO A 198 21.71 -26.93 -3.92
CA PRO A 198 23.03 -26.71 -4.52
C PRO A 198 24.04 -26.23 -3.48
N ALA A 199 25.24 -26.81 -3.50
CA ALA A 199 26.33 -26.36 -2.65
C ALA A 199 26.67 -24.89 -2.98
N GLU A 200 26.90 -24.08 -1.94
CA GLU A 200 27.26 -22.68 -2.09
C GLU A 200 28.53 -22.53 -2.96
N GLY A 201 28.51 -21.57 -3.88
CA GLY A 201 29.61 -21.34 -4.82
C GLY A 201 29.69 -22.31 -6.01
N SER A 202 28.80 -23.30 -6.10
CA SER A 202 28.72 -24.18 -7.27
C SER A 202 28.08 -23.50 -8.49
N ASP A 203 28.36 -24.04 -9.69
CA ASP A 203 27.68 -23.60 -10.92
C ASP A 203 26.16 -23.79 -10.85
N ALA A 204 25.70 -24.84 -10.15
CA ALA A 204 24.28 -25.10 -9.91
C ALA A 204 23.65 -24.00 -9.04
N ALA A 205 24.34 -23.55 -7.98
CA ALA A 205 23.88 -22.44 -7.15
C ALA A 205 23.84 -21.12 -7.94
N ALA A 206 24.83 -20.86 -8.79
CA ALA A 206 24.86 -19.68 -9.66
C ALA A 206 23.72 -19.68 -10.69
N ALA A 207 23.45 -20.83 -11.31
CA ALA A 207 22.33 -21.01 -12.23
C ALA A 207 20.98 -20.80 -11.54
N ALA A 208 20.81 -21.37 -10.34
CA ALA A 208 19.60 -21.19 -9.54
C ALA A 208 19.39 -19.72 -9.11
N ALA A 209 20.46 -19.04 -8.70
CA ALA A 209 20.39 -17.61 -8.35
C ALA A 209 19.91 -16.77 -9.55
N LEU A 210 20.31 -17.13 -10.77
CA LEU A 210 19.83 -16.50 -11.99
C LEU A 210 18.34 -16.77 -12.25
N VAL A 211 17.85 -17.97 -11.90
CA VAL A 211 16.41 -18.30 -11.98
C VAL A 211 15.61 -17.40 -11.05
N PHE A 212 15.97 -17.31 -9.76
CA PHE A 212 15.30 -16.43 -8.79
C PHE A 212 15.33 -14.97 -9.22
N LYS A 213 16.50 -14.47 -9.68
CA LYS A 213 16.65 -13.11 -10.18
C LYS A 213 15.76 -12.83 -11.40
N THR A 214 15.66 -13.80 -12.31
CA THR A 214 14.85 -13.68 -13.53
C THR A 214 13.37 -13.75 -13.22
N TRP A 215 12.97 -14.62 -12.29
CA TRP A 215 11.61 -14.75 -11.80
C TRP A 215 11.13 -13.43 -11.20
N GLY A 216 11.81 -12.90 -10.17
CA GLY A 216 11.38 -11.66 -9.52
C GLY A 216 11.29 -10.44 -10.46
N LYS A 217 12.11 -10.39 -11.52
CA LYS A 217 11.96 -9.37 -12.58
C LYS A 217 10.66 -9.57 -13.38
N LYS A 218 10.35 -10.81 -13.75
CA LYS A 218 9.18 -11.15 -14.57
C LYS A 218 7.87 -10.97 -13.80
N THR A 219 7.80 -11.41 -12.55
CA THR A 219 6.61 -11.33 -11.68
C THR A 219 6.02 -9.93 -11.70
N VAL A 220 6.83 -8.92 -11.37
CA VAL A 220 6.36 -7.52 -11.29
C VAL A 220 5.98 -6.96 -12.67
N THR A 221 6.74 -7.26 -13.73
CA THR A 221 6.46 -6.71 -15.06
C THR A 221 5.29 -7.38 -15.78
N ARG A 222 5.02 -8.66 -15.50
CA ARG A 222 3.90 -9.42 -16.07
C ARG A 222 2.58 -9.02 -15.44
N ALA A 223 2.58 -8.69 -14.15
CA ALA A 223 1.40 -8.26 -13.41
C ALA A 223 0.77 -6.98 -13.98
N GLY A 224 1.59 -6.06 -14.48
CA GLY A 224 1.12 -4.86 -15.18
C GLY A 224 2.09 -3.70 -15.06
N VAL A 225 2.56 -3.20 -16.20
CA VAL A 225 3.57 -2.13 -16.24
C VAL A 225 2.97 -0.76 -15.86
N LEU A 226 1.70 -0.52 -16.19
CA LEU A 226 1.06 0.79 -15.98
C LEU A 226 0.45 0.95 -14.58
N ASP A 227 0.18 -0.15 -13.88
CA ASP A 227 -0.54 -0.19 -12.62
C ASP A 227 0.27 -0.90 -11.51
N VAL A 228 0.57 -2.19 -11.66
CA VAL A 228 1.22 -2.98 -10.61
C VAL A 228 2.66 -2.52 -10.35
N VAL A 229 3.43 -2.19 -11.40
CA VAL A 229 4.80 -1.68 -11.23
C VAL A 229 4.84 -0.37 -10.42
N PRO A 230 4.07 0.69 -10.75
CA PRO A 230 3.98 1.87 -9.89
C PRO A 230 3.48 1.55 -8.49
N PHE A 231 2.44 0.72 -8.34
CA PHE A 231 1.91 0.32 -7.04
C PHE A 231 3.00 -0.30 -6.17
N PHE A 232 3.75 -1.25 -6.71
CA PHE A 232 4.86 -1.93 -6.03
C PHE A 232 5.92 -0.93 -5.60
N LEU A 233 6.41 -0.08 -6.52
CA LEU A 233 7.47 0.90 -6.20
C LEU A 233 7.03 1.94 -5.16
N LEU A 234 5.75 2.32 -5.17
CA LEU A 234 5.18 3.32 -4.25
C LEU A 234 4.70 2.72 -2.92
N ASN A 235 4.83 1.41 -2.75
CA ASN A 235 4.67 0.72 -1.46
C ASN A 235 5.96 0.06 -0.97
N LEU A 236 7.08 0.32 -1.66
CA LEU A 236 8.39 -0.20 -1.32
C LEU A 236 9.20 0.82 -0.50
N ASP A 237 9.21 0.59 0.80
CA ASP A 237 9.91 1.39 1.79
C ASP A 237 11.44 1.22 1.70
N ARG A 238 12.14 2.31 1.36
CA ARG A 238 13.61 2.31 1.29
C ARG A 238 14.28 2.51 2.64
N THR A 239 13.52 2.80 3.68
CA THR A 239 14.02 2.97 5.06
C THR A 239 13.92 1.68 5.88
N PHE A 240 13.20 0.68 5.36
CA PHE A 240 13.03 -0.62 5.99
C PHE A 240 14.38 -1.27 6.38
N GLU A 241 14.42 -1.84 7.58
CA GLU A 241 15.61 -2.44 8.20
C GLU A 241 16.85 -1.52 8.17
N GLY A 242 16.64 -0.24 8.52
CA GLY A 242 17.70 0.76 8.55
C GLY A 242 18.22 1.15 7.16
N GLY A 243 17.38 0.96 6.14
CA GLY A 243 17.71 1.26 4.74
C GLY A 243 18.64 0.25 4.09
N ARG A 244 18.81 -0.95 4.67
CA ARG A 244 19.60 -2.05 4.08
C ARG A 244 19.19 -2.35 2.64
N TRP A 245 17.91 -2.17 2.33
CA TRP A 245 17.32 -2.48 1.02
C TRP A 245 17.02 -1.25 0.18
N ALA A 246 17.62 -0.09 0.48
CA ALA A 246 17.34 1.17 -0.21
C ALA A 246 17.64 1.13 -1.72
N HIS A 247 18.46 0.19 -2.19
CA HIS A 247 18.78 0.00 -3.61
C HIS A 247 18.11 -1.23 -4.23
N TRP A 248 17.22 -1.88 -3.49
CA TRP A 248 16.35 -2.94 -4.01
C TRP A 248 15.05 -2.32 -4.58
N PRO A 249 14.46 -2.90 -5.66
CA PRO A 249 15.05 -3.91 -6.52
C PRO A 249 16.30 -3.36 -7.24
N PRO A 250 17.26 -4.22 -7.64
CA PRO A 250 18.52 -3.82 -8.27
C PRO A 250 18.27 -3.27 -9.69
N MET A 251 17.75 -2.06 -9.76
CA MET A 251 17.31 -1.35 -10.93
C MET A 251 18.08 -0.03 -11.02
N PRO A 252 18.58 0.36 -12.22
CA PRO A 252 19.23 1.65 -12.39
C PRO A 252 18.31 2.80 -11.95
N ALA A 253 18.85 3.77 -11.20
CA ALA A 253 18.07 4.86 -10.63
C ALA A 253 17.21 5.63 -11.68
N PRO A 254 17.70 5.92 -12.91
CA PRO A 254 16.87 6.55 -13.94
C PRO A 254 15.68 5.68 -14.36
N VAL A 255 15.85 4.35 -14.43
CA VAL A 255 14.78 3.42 -14.79
C VAL A 255 13.71 3.40 -13.68
N ARG A 256 14.13 3.31 -12.42
CA ARG A 256 13.20 3.41 -11.27
C ARG A 256 12.43 4.72 -11.30
N TRP A 257 13.13 5.83 -11.54
CA TRP A 257 12.52 7.15 -11.63
C TRP A 257 11.47 7.22 -12.74
N VAL A 258 11.78 6.70 -13.94
CA VAL A 258 10.82 6.66 -15.06
C VAL A 258 9.59 5.82 -14.71
N LEU A 259 9.77 4.63 -14.13
CA LEU A 259 8.66 3.75 -13.77
C LEU A 259 7.77 4.36 -12.67
N ALA A 260 8.36 4.93 -11.63
CA ALA A 260 7.60 5.55 -10.55
C ALA A 260 6.91 6.85 -11.00
N ASN A 261 7.58 7.68 -11.80
CA ASN A 261 7.14 9.07 -12.02
C ASN A 261 6.52 9.30 -13.38
N VAL A 262 7.07 8.74 -14.45
CA VAL A 262 6.54 8.93 -15.82
C VAL A 262 5.43 7.91 -16.06
N VAL A 263 5.71 6.62 -15.86
CA VAL A 263 4.68 5.57 -16.01
C VAL A 263 3.60 5.74 -14.96
N GLY A 264 3.98 6.00 -13.71
CA GLY A 264 3.03 6.30 -12.63
C GLY A 264 2.11 7.49 -12.90
N THR A 265 2.45 8.42 -13.80
CA THR A 265 1.54 9.53 -14.19
C THR A 265 0.23 9.01 -14.78
N TYR A 266 0.24 7.86 -15.47
CA TYR A 266 -0.95 7.33 -16.15
C TYR A 266 -2.14 7.07 -15.21
N HIS A 267 -1.85 6.64 -13.98
CA HIS A 267 -2.82 6.40 -12.90
C HIS A 267 -2.53 7.25 -11.67
N GLY A 268 -1.97 8.45 -11.87
CA GLY A 268 -1.37 9.27 -10.83
C GLY A 268 -2.24 9.51 -9.59
N THR A 269 -3.54 9.70 -9.78
CA THR A 269 -4.49 9.94 -8.69
C THR A 269 -4.70 8.72 -7.79
N TRP A 270 -4.45 7.49 -8.26
CA TRP A 270 -4.57 6.28 -7.46
C TRP A 270 -3.43 6.20 -6.44
N TRP A 271 -2.25 6.68 -6.81
CA TRP A 271 -1.03 6.54 -6.02
C TRP A 271 -0.96 7.46 -4.80
N ARG A 272 -1.91 8.38 -4.65
CA ARG A 272 -2.02 9.23 -3.45
C ARG A 272 -2.32 8.44 -2.16
N PHE A 273 -2.81 7.21 -2.30
CA PHE A 273 -3.11 6.31 -1.19
C PHE A 273 -1.96 5.38 -0.84
N ALA A 274 -0.89 5.37 -1.64
CA ALA A 274 0.27 4.52 -1.40
C ALA A 274 1.02 4.92 -0.12
N SER A 275 1.69 3.94 0.47
CA SER A 275 2.42 4.12 1.73
C SER A 275 3.72 4.92 1.61
N CYS A 276 4.35 4.95 0.42
CA CYS A 276 5.61 5.64 0.17
C CYS A 276 5.49 6.76 -0.89
N GLY A 277 6.42 7.71 -0.84
CA GLY A 277 6.67 8.68 -1.90
C GLY A 277 7.38 8.06 -3.12
N SER A 278 7.51 8.84 -4.19
CA SER A 278 8.22 8.42 -5.41
C SER A 278 9.71 8.14 -5.22
N ASP A 279 10.30 8.72 -4.17
CA ASP A 279 11.66 8.46 -3.75
C ASP A 279 11.80 7.19 -2.90
N GLY A 280 10.69 6.58 -2.49
CA GLY A 280 10.59 5.41 -1.62
C GLY A 280 10.66 5.72 -0.12
N SER A 281 10.52 6.99 0.28
CA SER A 281 10.39 7.37 1.69
C SER A 281 8.97 7.13 2.21
N PRO A 282 8.78 6.77 3.49
CA PRO A 282 7.46 6.72 4.11
C PRO A 282 6.71 8.05 3.97
N ARG A 283 5.43 8.00 3.60
CA ARG A 283 4.56 9.18 3.54
C ARG A 283 3.33 9.03 4.43
N GLN A 284 2.85 10.16 4.93
CA GLN A 284 1.57 10.27 5.61
C GLN A 284 0.44 9.79 4.67
N LEU A 285 -0.44 8.95 5.21
CA LEU A 285 -1.61 8.43 4.48
C LEU A 285 -2.65 9.55 4.29
N LEU A 286 -3.08 9.75 3.05
CA LEU A 286 -3.88 10.91 2.63
C LEU A 286 -5.20 11.02 3.40
N ALA A 287 -5.95 9.91 3.50
CA ALA A 287 -7.29 9.95 4.09
C ALA A 287 -7.22 10.32 5.58
N LEU A 288 -6.23 9.78 6.31
CA LEU A 288 -5.97 10.13 7.70
C LEU A 288 -5.54 11.59 7.84
N GLN A 289 -4.69 12.08 6.92
CA GLN A 289 -4.26 13.48 6.92
C GLN A 289 -5.45 14.43 6.77
N ARG A 290 -6.34 14.16 5.82
CA ARG A 290 -7.56 14.97 5.61
C ARG A 290 -8.49 14.90 6.82
N ALA A 291 -8.70 13.73 7.38
CA ALA A 291 -9.54 13.55 8.58
C ALA A 291 -8.99 14.32 9.78
N ALA A 292 -7.67 14.24 10.04
CA ALA A 292 -7.03 14.99 11.11
C ALA A 292 -7.12 16.51 10.91
N ALA A 293 -6.93 16.99 9.67
CA ALA A 293 -7.07 18.41 9.34
C ALA A 293 -8.52 18.90 9.55
N ALA A 294 -9.51 18.12 9.15
CA ALA A 294 -10.92 18.42 9.37
C ALA A 294 -11.27 18.50 10.87
N ALA A 295 -10.83 17.50 11.65
CA ALA A 295 -11.04 17.49 13.11
C ALA A 295 -10.40 18.70 13.82
N ALA A 296 -9.20 19.11 13.37
CA ALA A 296 -8.52 20.29 13.90
C ALA A 296 -9.24 21.60 13.55
N ALA A 297 -9.83 21.70 12.35
CA ALA A 297 -10.62 22.86 11.94
C ALA A 297 -11.90 23.00 12.79
N THR A 298 -12.65 21.91 12.98
CA THR A 298 -13.85 21.88 13.83
C THR A 298 -13.55 22.26 15.27
N SER A 299 -12.42 21.79 15.82
CA SER A 299 -12.00 22.12 17.18
C SER A 299 -11.67 23.61 17.36
N LYS A 300 -11.04 24.24 16.35
CA LYS A 300 -10.74 25.69 16.38
C LYS A 300 -12.01 26.53 16.30
N GLU A 301 -12.98 26.14 15.48
CA GLU A 301 -14.26 26.82 15.35
C GLU A 301 -15.08 26.73 16.65
N ALA A 302 -15.11 25.56 17.29
CA ALA A 302 -15.77 25.36 18.59
C ALA A 302 -15.14 26.23 19.72
N THR A 303 -13.85 26.55 19.63
CA THR A 303 -13.14 27.38 20.63
C THR A 303 -13.31 28.89 20.35
N GLN A 304 -13.75 29.28 19.16
CA GLN A 304 -13.90 30.68 18.74
C GLN A 304 -15.33 31.23 18.88
N VAL A 305 -16.32 30.43 19.29
CA VAL A 305 -17.68 30.92 19.58
C VAL A 305 -17.64 31.81 20.84
N PRO A 306 -17.92 33.13 20.77
CA PRO A 306 -17.91 33.99 21.95
C PRO A 306 -19.06 33.59 22.87
N ALA A 307 -18.80 33.49 24.17
CA ALA A 307 -19.84 33.46 25.18
C ALA A 307 -20.66 34.75 25.06
N HIS A 308 -21.83 34.69 24.41
CA HIS A 308 -22.77 35.80 24.42
C HIS A 308 -23.14 36.09 25.87
N HIS A 309 -22.67 37.24 26.37
CA HIS A 309 -23.11 37.82 27.63
C HIS A 309 -24.64 37.93 27.61
N HIS A 310 -25.30 37.08 28.40
CA HIS A 310 -26.66 37.33 28.85
C HIS A 310 -26.60 38.55 29.79
N GLN A 311 -26.78 39.75 29.24
CA GLN A 311 -27.22 40.89 30.04
C GLN A 311 -28.72 40.73 30.28
N SER A 312 -29.07 40.29 31.48
CA SER A 312 -30.44 40.36 32.00
C SER A 312 -30.88 41.82 32.09
N ALA A 313 -31.92 42.17 31.35
CA ALA A 313 -32.62 43.43 31.51
C ALA A 313 -33.47 43.37 32.79
N THR A 314 -33.07 44.11 33.82
CA THR A 314 -33.93 44.44 34.97
C THR A 314 -34.66 45.74 34.69
N THR A 315 -35.98 45.66 34.53
CA THR A 315 -36.93 46.78 34.54
C THR A 315 -37.62 46.87 35.91
N SER A 316 -37.72 48.08 36.47
CA SER A 316 -38.74 48.57 37.43
C SER A 316 -38.19 49.86 38.04
N ALA A 317 -38.54 51.04 37.53
CA ALA A 317 -39.77 51.81 37.81
C ALA A 317 -39.94 52.10 39.32
N GLY A 318 -39.55 53.31 39.71
CA GLY A 318 -39.65 53.78 41.09
C GLY A 318 -41.05 54.24 41.47
N GLU A 319 -41.29 54.26 42.79
CA GLU A 319 -42.30 55.07 43.45
C GLU A 319 -41.98 55.15 44.95
N ASN A 320 -42.09 56.36 45.50
CA ASN A 320 -42.11 56.72 46.92
C ASN A 320 -42.82 58.09 46.98
N PRO A 321 -43.38 58.59 48.10
CA PRO A 321 -43.76 57.96 49.38
C PRO A 321 -45.23 58.27 49.79
N ALA A 322 -45.69 57.63 50.86
CA ALA A 322 -46.39 58.23 52.03
C ALA A 322 -47.47 57.28 52.61
N GLY A 323 -47.51 57.16 53.94
CA GLY A 323 -48.70 56.62 54.62
C GLY A 323 -48.39 55.78 55.85
N ARG A 324 -48.16 56.46 56.97
CA ARG A 324 -48.14 55.98 58.36
C ARG A 324 -49.48 55.38 58.78
N ALA A 325 -49.44 54.30 59.58
CA ALA A 325 -50.19 54.07 60.85
C ALA A 325 -50.68 52.62 61.02
N ASP A 326 -50.15 51.97 62.06
CA ASP A 326 -50.81 51.21 63.13
C ASP A 326 -52.10 50.38 62.90
N GLU A 327 -52.04 49.21 63.55
CA GLU A 327 -53.09 48.47 64.27
C GLU A 327 -53.96 47.40 63.55
N LEU A 328 -53.93 46.22 64.21
CA LEU A 328 -54.75 45.00 64.14
C LEU A 328 -54.40 43.92 63.11
#